data_AF-Q0I0M4-F1
#
_entry.id   AF-Q0I0M4-F1
#
_cell.length_a   1.000
_cell.length_b   1.000
_cell.length_c   1.000
_cell.angle_alpha   90.00
_cell.angle_beta   90.00
_cell.angle_gamma   90.00
#
_symmetry.space_group_name_H-M   'P 1'
#
loop_
_entity.id
_entity.type
_entity.pdbx_description
1 polymer ?
#
loop_
_entity_poly.entity_id
_entity_poly.type
_entity_poly.pdbx_seq_one_letter_code
_entity_poly.pdbx_strand_id
1 'polypeptide(L)'
;MSAAKPIAESTTRIGNSHSLNPFNGMLRLWFFDVGSVSFIGTGIFGLALSVLAGWAGQKASFDIFVTMGLVSTSAAVAWQLIRLMASECSILIPRYRQNIFIQCEVMLIGAFSLAVLQCVLFDLTDTLSLLVFAQGISLGFILLCLRQTQWFYSSFLLFILVPFSNELAEQVPLWLSIIVLFVLAALIWRRCLVLPWRVEARSVYLNGLEMGWFWLPSLQSIRILTRLERYLHPVNFFIGPMLTVLLLLLPVLTIGLGIVSHELHWNFPVLLLLAQFSVISCSLVHWSRVQRSRATEMLLLMPSFDGRAGLVKAFGRGQQRLLLLLSLSVLICSLFVTWLDGDLSLPLLAHIVMSTYWACALVLGLGCLCRRVLQVSLTMLVVLGHSLWVSISLAALQHEGSLLYWSLGNLVLLILGQIALIWGSKKLWQGDITGL
;
A
#
# COMPACT_ATOMS: atom_id res chain seq x y z
N MET A 1 -23.87 -11.20 -74.55
CA MET A 1 -23.25 -12.36 -73.89
C MET A 1 -21.93 -11.91 -73.28
N SER A 2 -21.87 -11.82 -71.95
CA SER A 2 -20.61 -11.68 -71.21
C SER A 2 -20.85 -12.25 -69.81
N ALA A 3 -19.90 -13.08 -69.41
CA ALA A 3 -20.08 -14.20 -68.51
C ALA A 3 -20.21 -13.81 -67.03
N ALA A 4 -21.05 -14.57 -66.33
CA ALA A 4 -21.13 -14.60 -64.88
C ALA A 4 -19.75 -14.90 -64.28
N LYS A 5 -19.28 -14.04 -63.38
CA LYS A 5 -18.23 -14.41 -62.43
C LYS A 5 -18.90 -15.12 -61.25
N PRO A 6 -18.53 -16.38 -60.94
CA PRO A 6 -19.04 -17.03 -59.75
C PRO A 6 -18.50 -16.29 -58.54
N ILE A 7 -19.40 -15.96 -57.61
CA ILE A 7 -19.05 -15.53 -56.26
C ILE A 7 -18.29 -16.71 -55.67
N ALA A 8 -16.98 -16.54 -55.48
CA ALA A 8 -16.16 -17.50 -54.80
C ALA A 8 -16.79 -17.78 -53.44
N GLU A 9 -17.14 -19.04 -53.18
CA GLU A 9 -17.37 -19.54 -51.84
C GLU A 9 -16.13 -19.22 -51.03
N SER A 10 -16.19 -18.13 -50.25
CA SER A 10 -15.27 -17.98 -49.15
C SER A 10 -15.67 -19.06 -48.17
N THR A 11 -14.96 -20.19 -48.24
CA THR A 11 -14.85 -21.13 -47.14
C THR A 11 -14.50 -20.30 -45.91
N THR A 12 -15.50 -19.95 -45.13
CA THR A 12 -15.34 -19.49 -43.76
C THR A 12 -14.70 -20.67 -43.06
N ARG A 13 -13.36 -20.70 -43.05
CA ARG A 13 -12.65 -21.32 -41.95
C ARG A 13 -13.23 -20.64 -40.72
N ILE A 14 -14.15 -21.33 -40.05
CA ILE A 14 -14.45 -21.12 -38.64
C ILE A 14 -13.13 -21.45 -37.97
N GLY A 15 -12.20 -20.49 -38.00
CA GLY A 15 -11.06 -20.49 -37.13
C GLY A 15 -11.68 -20.49 -35.75
N ASN A 16 -11.45 -21.57 -35.01
CA ASN A 16 -11.57 -21.60 -33.57
C ASN A 16 -10.59 -20.55 -33.01
N SER A 17 -10.86 -19.27 -33.21
CA SER A 17 -10.46 -18.27 -32.25
C SER A 17 -11.40 -18.53 -31.09
N HIS A 18 -10.96 -19.39 -30.16
CA HIS A 18 -11.37 -19.22 -28.78
C HIS A 18 -10.98 -17.80 -28.42
N SER A 19 -11.89 -16.86 -28.69
CA SER A 19 -11.95 -15.57 -28.05
C SER A 19 -11.89 -15.89 -26.56
N LEU A 20 -10.69 -15.82 -26.00
CA LEU A 20 -10.43 -16.12 -24.60
C LEU A 20 -11.35 -15.20 -23.82
N ASN A 21 -12.43 -15.77 -23.28
CA ASN A 21 -13.38 -15.00 -22.49
C ASN A 21 -12.55 -14.32 -21.38
N PRO A 22 -12.48 -12.98 -21.37
CA PRO A 22 -11.58 -12.26 -20.48
C PRO A 22 -11.91 -12.45 -19.00
N PHE A 23 -13.07 -13.06 -18.70
CA PHE A 23 -13.57 -13.39 -17.38
C PHE A 23 -13.26 -14.83 -16.93
N ASN A 24 -12.57 -15.63 -17.77
CA ASN A 24 -12.17 -17.00 -17.44
C ASN A 24 -10.70 -17.13 -16.99
N GLY A 25 -9.85 -16.13 -17.25
CA GLY A 25 -8.42 -16.20 -16.94
C GLY A 25 -8.04 -15.54 -15.61
N MET A 26 -7.35 -16.27 -14.73
CA MET A 26 -6.80 -15.75 -13.47
C MET A 26 -5.84 -14.57 -13.70
N LEU A 27 -5.05 -14.63 -14.77
CA LEU A 27 -4.02 -13.64 -15.06
C LEU A 27 -4.60 -12.23 -15.25
N ARG A 28 -5.66 -12.09 -16.04
CA ARG A 28 -6.32 -10.79 -16.26
C ARG A 28 -7.11 -10.32 -15.04
N LEU A 29 -7.67 -11.24 -14.26
CA LEU A 29 -8.49 -10.87 -13.12
C LEU A 29 -7.65 -10.36 -11.95
N TRP A 30 -6.48 -10.96 -11.72
CA TRP A 30 -5.63 -10.66 -10.56
C TRP A 30 -4.41 -9.81 -10.89
N PHE A 31 -3.79 -9.98 -12.06
CA PHE A 31 -2.56 -9.25 -12.40
C PHE A 31 -2.76 -7.97 -13.21
N PHE A 32 -3.98 -7.68 -13.68
CA PHE A 32 -4.29 -6.43 -14.40
C PHE A 32 -5.16 -5.49 -13.56
N ASP A 33 -5.73 -5.99 -12.46
CA ASP A 33 -6.39 -5.16 -11.46
C ASP A 33 -5.34 -4.62 -10.49
N VAL A 34 -5.19 -3.30 -10.46
CA VAL A 34 -4.12 -2.62 -9.72
C VAL A 34 -4.16 -2.96 -8.22
N GLY A 35 -5.34 -2.97 -7.60
CA GLY A 35 -5.46 -3.32 -6.18
C GLY A 35 -4.99 -4.74 -5.89
N SER A 36 -5.42 -5.68 -6.72
CA SER A 36 -5.03 -7.09 -6.58
C SER A 36 -3.54 -7.30 -6.78
N VAL A 37 -2.95 -6.69 -7.82
CA VAL A 37 -1.51 -6.76 -8.09
C VAL A 37 -0.70 -6.20 -6.93
N SER A 38 -1.13 -5.07 -6.35
CA SER A 38 -0.38 -4.45 -5.26
C SER A 38 -0.31 -5.35 -4.04
N PHE A 39 -1.42 -5.98 -3.63
CA PHE A 39 -1.43 -6.89 -2.51
C PHE A 39 -0.77 -8.25 -2.82
N ILE A 40 -1.01 -8.83 -4.00
CA ILE A 40 -0.31 -10.06 -4.42
C ILE A 40 1.19 -9.82 -4.52
N GLY A 41 1.60 -8.68 -5.09
CA GLY A 41 3.00 -8.31 -5.23
C GLY A 41 3.70 -8.24 -3.88
N THR A 42 3.08 -7.57 -2.90
CA THR A 42 3.58 -7.56 -1.51
C THR A 42 3.58 -8.97 -0.90
N GLY A 43 2.56 -9.77 -1.17
CA GLY A 43 2.47 -11.16 -0.69
C GLY A 43 3.59 -12.05 -1.21
N ILE A 44 3.82 -12.04 -2.53
CA ILE A 44 4.92 -12.76 -3.19
C ILE A 44 6.26 -12.26 -2.67
N PHE A 45 6.42 -10.95 -2.53
CA PHE A 45 7.66 -10.36 -2.03
C PHE A 45 7.94 -10.78 -0.58
N GLY A 46 6.92 -10.76 0.30
CA GLY A 46 7.02 -11.27 1.66
C GLY A 46 7.42 -12.75 1.70
N LEU A 47 6.77 -13.59 0.91
CA LEU A 47 7.11 -15.02 0.82
C LEU A 47 8.50 -15.29 0.22
N ALA A 48 9.01 -14.41 -0.63
CA ALA A 48 10.37 -14.51 -1.16
C ALA A 48 11.41 -14.06 -0.11
N LEU A 49 11.13 -12.98 0.62
CA LEU A 49 12.01 -12.50 1.69
C LEU A 49 12.06 -13.47 2.88
N SER A 50 10.97 -14.19 3.19
CA SER A 50 11.00 -15.24 4.21
C SER A 50 11.92 -16.39 3.81
N VAL A 51 12.01 -16.77 2.53
CA VAL A 51 13.01 -17.76 2.07
C VAL A 51 14.43 -17.29 2.37
N LEU A 52 14.74 -16.02 2.08
CA LEU A 52 16.06 -15.45 2.37
C LEU A 52 16.35 -15.38 3.87
N ALA A 53 15.37 -14.97 4.67
CA ALA A 53 15.51 -14.90 6.13
C ALA A 53 15.68 -16.29 6.76
N GLY A 54 14.93 -17.29 6.28
CA GLY A 54 15.05 -18.68 6.70
C GLY A 54 16.43 -19.24 6.37
N TRP A 55 16.93 -18.99 5.15
CA TRP A 55 18.28 -19.39 4.76
C TRP A 55 19.37 -18.71 5.59
N ALA A 56 19.16 -17.46 6.00
CA ALA A 56 20.06 -16.72 6.88
C ALA A 56 19.93 -17.08 8.38
N GLY A 57 19.00 -17.98 8.74
CA GLY A 57 18.73 -18.36 10.14
C GLY A 57 18.08 -17.26 10.98
N GLN A 58 17.51 -16.22 10.37
CA GLN A 58 16.91 -15.10 11.07
C GLN A 58 15.42 -15.33 11.33
N LYS A 59 15.08 -16.06 12.41
CA LYS A 59 13.69 -16.41 12.76
C LYS A 59 12.76 -15.20 12.87
N ALA A 60 13.15 -14.14 13.59
CA ALA A 60 12.31 -12.96 13.76
C ALA A 60 11.95 -12.27 12.43
N SER A 61 12.92 -12.16 11.52
CA SER A 61 12.70 -11.65 10.16
C SER A 61 11.80 -12.58 9.35
N PHE A 62 12.02 -13.89 9.46
CA PHE A 62 11.21 -14.93 8.81
C PHE A 62 9.73 -14.81 9.20
N ASP A 63 9.45 -14.74 10.51
CA ASP A 63 8.11 -14.66 11.09
C ASP A 63 7.33 -13.44 10.56
N ILE A 64 8.00 -12.28 10.47
CA ILE A 64 7.42 -11.05 9.92
C ILE A 64 7.11 -11.21 8.43
N PHE A 65 8.06 -11.71 7.63
CA PHE A 65 7.92 -11.78 6.18
C PHE A 65 6.88 -12.82 5.73
N VAL A 66 6.82 -13.97 6.40
CA VAL A 66 5.84 -15.02 6.09
C VAL A 66 4.42 -14.54 6.47
N THR A 67 4.28 -13.86 7.61
CA THR A 67 3.01 -13.27 8.05
C THR A 67 2.55 -12.17 7.09
N MET A 68 3.45 -11.29 6.66
CA MET A 68 3.19 -10.29 5.62
C MET A 68 2.69 -10.94 4.33
N GLY A 69 3.27 -12.08 3.94
CA GLY A 69 2.83 -12.90 2.81
C GLY A 69 1.36 -13.32 2.88
N LEU A 70 0.96 -13.90 4.02
CA LEU A 70 -0.41 -14.38 4.25
C LEU A 70 -1.43 -13.23 4.34
N VAL A 71 -1.09 -12.21 5.12
CA VAL A 71 -1.92 -11.00 5.30
C VAL A 71 -2.17 -10.31 3.97
N SER A 72 -1.12 -10.11 3.16
CA SER A 72 -1.24 -9.44 1.86
C SER A 72 -2.06 -10.26 0.88
N THR A 73 -1.84 -11.58 0.81
CA THR A 73 -2.65 -12.46 -0.06
C THR A 73 -4.12 -12.42 0.32
N SER A 74 -4.41 -12.40 1.62
CA SER A 74 -5.78 -12.32 2.13
C SER A 74 -6.44 -10.96 1.85
N ALA A 75 -5.69 -9.87 1.92
CA ALA A 75 -6.16 -8.55 1.50
C ALA A 75 -6.49 -8.51 0.00
N ALA A 76 -5.67 -9.16 -0.85
CA ALA A 76 -5.96 -9.30 -2.28
C ALA A 76 -7.27 -10.07 -2.53
N VAL A 77 -7.51 -11.14 -1.77
CA VAL A 77 -8.75 -11.92 -1.82
C VAL A 77 -9.95 -11.08 -1.39
N ALA A 78 -9.87 -10.37 -0.26
CA ALA A 78 -10.91 -9.44 0.18
C ALA A 78 -11.25 -8.41 -0.90
N TRP A 79 -10.23 -7.87 -1.56
CA TRP A 79 -10.37 -6.92 -2.65
C TRP A 79 -11.10 -7.50 -3.87
N GLN A 80 -10.76 -8.71 -4.30
CA GLN A 80 -11.49 -9.38 -5.40
C GLN A 80 -12.95 -9.65 -5.05
N LEU A 81 -13.24 -10.02 -3.81
CA LEU A 81 -14.61 -10.21 -3.35
C LEU A 81 -15.40 -8.89 -3.33
N ILE A 82 -14.76 -7.77 -2.95
CA ILE A 82 -15.35 -6.42 -3.03
C ILE A 82 -15.61 -6.02 -4.47
N ARG A 83 -14.66 -6.26 -5.38
CA ARG A 83 -14.85 -6.03 -6.81
C ARG A 83 -16.02 -6.83 -7.37
N LEU A 84 -16.19 -8.08 -6.93
CA LEU A 84 -17.32 -8.91 -7.31
C LEU A 84 -18.65 -8.29 -6.84
N MET A 85 -18.71 -7.79 -5.60
CA MET A 85 -19.88 -7.06 -5.07
C MET A 85 -20.12 -5.71 -5.76
N ALA A 86 -19.07 -5.06 -6.25
CA ALA A 86 -19.14 -3.75 -6.91
C ALA A 86 -19.66 -3.84 -8.35
N SER A 87 -19.47 -4.98 -9.02
CA SER A 87 -19.78 -5.15 -10.44
C SER A 87 -21.15 -5.77 -10.66
N GLU A 88 -22.07 -4.99 -11.24
CA GLU A 88 -23.42 -5.47 -11.64
C GLU A 88 -23.32 -6.59 -12.69
N CYS A 89 -22.34 -6.48 -13.60
CA CYS A 89 -22.07 -7.48 -14.63
C CYS A 89 -21.70 -8.85 -14.06
N SER A 90 -21.36 -8.95 -12.76
CA SER A 90 -21.04 -10.22 -12.14
C SER A 90 -22.20 -11.21 -12.08
N ILE A 91 -23.43 -10.70 -12.14
CA ILE A 91 -24.66 -11.50 -12.18
C ILE A 91 -24.97 -11.95 -13.61
N LEU A 92 -24.58 -11.15 -14.60
CA LEU A 92 -24.90 -11.35 -16.02
C LEU A 92 -23.94 -12.31 -16.72
N ILE A 93 -22.67 -12.38 -16.28
CA ILE A 93 -21.64 -13.18 -16.93
C ILE A 93 -21.63 -14.60 -16.33
N PRO A 94 -21.94 -15.64 -17.13
CA PRO A 94 -21.95 -17.02 -16.64
C PRO A 94 -20.59 -17.43 -16.05
N ARG A 95 -20.62 -18.16 -14.93
CA ARG A 95 -19.44 -18.74 -14.24
C ARG A 95 -18.39 -17.74 -13.71
N TYR A 96 -18.52 -16.44 -13.97
CA TYR A 96 -17.54 -15.46 -13.50
C TYR A 96 -17.39 -15.46 -11.97
N ARG A 97 -18.52 -15.49 -11.23
CA ARG A 97 -18.51 -15.58 -9.76
C ARG A 97 -17.84 -16.85 -9.27
N GLN A 98 -18.18 -17.99 -9.87
CA GLN A 98 -17.61 -19.28 -9.51
C GLN A 98 -16.10 -19.32 -9.75
N ASN A 99 -15.63 -18.78 -10.88
CA ASN A 99 -14.22 -18.69 -11.20
C ASN A 99 -13.46 -17.84 -10.16
N ILE A 100 -14.01 -16.70 -9.75
CA ILE A 100 -13.39 -15.85 -8.72
C ILE A 100 -13.32 -16.58 -7.39
N PHE A 101 -14.36 -17.31 -6.97
CA PHE A 101 -14.33 -18.07 -5.71
C PHE A 101 -13.26 -19.17 -5.73
N ILE A 102 -13.18 -19.96 -6.80
CA ILE A 102 -12.14 -20.99 -6.96
C ILE A 102 -10.75 -20.34 -6.92
N GLN A 103 -10.55 -19.21 -7.61
CA GLN A 103 -9.27 -18.51 -7.58
C GLN A 103 -8.92 -17.98 -6.19
N CYS A 104 -9.90 -17.43 -5.44
CA CYS A 104 -9.68 -16.99 -4.07
C CYS A 104 -9.26 -18.15 -3.16
N GLU A 105 -9.93 -19.29 -3.28
CA GLU A 105 -9.60 -20.50 -2.52
C GLU A 105 -8.18 -21.00 -2.84
N VAL A 106 -7.84 -21.09 -4.13
CA VAL A 106 -6.49 -21.48 -4.58
C VAL A 106 -5.42 -20.51 -4.06
N MET A 107 -5.69 -19.20 -4.05
CA MET A 107 -4.74 -18.20 -3.51
C MET A 107 -4.55 -18.36 -2.00
N LEU A 108 -5.62 -18.51 -1.22
CA LEU A 108 -5.53 -18.66 0.24
C LEU A 108 -4.84 -19.98 0.63
N ILE A 109 -5.29 -21.10 0.07
CA ILE A 109 -4.72 -22.42 0.36
C ILE A 109 -3.28 -22.49 -0.16
N GLY A 110 -3.01 -21.95 -1.35
CA GLY A 110 -1.68 -21.94 -1.95
C GLY A 110 -0.67 -21.14 -1.11
N ALA A 111 -1.02 -19.92 -0.69
CA ALA A 111 -0.14 -19.10 0.14
C ALA A 111 0.10 -19.72 1.52
N PHE A 112 -0.95 -20.26 2.16
CA PHE A 112 -0.81 -20.94 3.45
C PHE A 112 0.04 -22.21 3.34
N SER A 113 -0.18 -23.03 2.31
CA SER A 113 0.60 -24.25 2.08
C SER A 113 2.07 -23.93 1.80
N LEU A 114 2.35 -22.86 1.06
CA LEU A 114 3.72 -22.42 0.80
C LEU A 114 4.41 -21.89 2.06
N ALA A 115 3.69 -21.16 2.93
CA ALA A 115 4.20 -20.73 4.23
C ALA A 115 4.52 -21.92 5.15
N VAL A 116 3.63 -22.92 5.22
CA VAL A 116 3.87 -24.16 5.98
C VAL A 116 5.08 -24.91 5.42
N LEU A 117 5.17 -25.03 4.10
CA LEU A 117 6.32 -25.67 3.43
C LEU A 117 7.63 -24.98 3.80
N GLN A 118 7.67 -23.64 3.81
CA GLN A 118 8.85 -22.90 4.24
C GLN A 118 9.23 -23.19 5.70
N CYS A 119 8.26 -23.25 6.62
CA CYS A 119 8.54 -23.58 8.02
C CYS A 119 9.16 -24.98 8.16
N VAL A 120 8.67 -25.96 7.40
CA VAL A 120 9.22 -27.33 7.40
C VAL A 120 10.61 -27.39 6.75
N LEU A 121 10.84 -26.67 5.64
CA LEU A 121 12.12 -26.67 4.94
C LEU A 121 13.27 -26.05 5.74
N PHE A 122 12.97 -25.08 6.61
CA PHE A 122 13.98 -24.39 7.42
C PHE A 122 13.99 -24.82 8.90
N ASP A 123 13.27 -25.88 9.25
CA ASP A 123 13.15 -26.41 10.63
C ASP A 123 12.64 -25.36 11.66
N LEU A 124 11.72 -24.49 11.21
CA LEU A 124 11.09 -23.44 12.02
C LEU A 124 9.66 -23.85 12.41
N THR A 125 9.49 -25.06 12.98
CA THR A 125 8.16 -25.61 13.29
C THR A 125 7.40 -24.81 14.36
N ASP A 126 8.10 -24.10 15.23
CA ASP A 126 7.49 -23.25 16.26
C ASP A 126 6.63 -22.12 15.64
N THR A 127 7.02 -21.65 14.45
CA THR A 127 6.33 -20.60 13.69
C THR A 127 4.97 -21.07 13.13
N LEU A 128 4.66 -22.37 13.14
CA LEU A 128 3.36 -22.88 12.68
C LEU A 128 2.19 -22.29 13.47
N SER A 129 2.38 -22.05 14.77
CA SER A 129 1.37 -21.44 15.63
C SER A 129 1.03 -20.00 15.18
N LEU A 130 2.07 -19.23 14.86
CA LEU A 130 1.97 -17.90 14.28
C LEU A 130 1.24 -17.91 12.93
N LEU A 131 1.53 -18.88 12.04
CA LEU A 131 0.85 -18.97 10.75
C LEU A 131 -0.66 -19.16 10.90
N VAL A 132 -1.09 -20.04 11.81
CA VAL A 132 -2.53 -20.27 12.07
C VAL A 132 -3.18 -19.01 12.63
N PHE A 133 -2.51 -18.33 13.56
CA PHE A 133 -2.99 -17.08 14.15
C PHE A 133 -3.13 -15.97 13.08
N ALA A 134 -2.08 -15.75 12.29
CA ALA A 134 -2.06 -14.77 11.19
C ALA A 134 -3.15 -15.04 10.14
N GLN A 135 -3.36 -16.32 9.78
CA GLN A 135 -4.42 -16.71 8.88
C GLN A 135 -5.80 -16.46 9.50
N GLY A 136 -5.97 -16.71 10.80
CA GLY A 136 -7.20 -16.42 11.55
C GLY A 136 -7.56 -14.92 11.52
N ILE A 137 -6.61 -14.03 11.84
CA ILE A 137 -6.81 -12.58 11.74
C ILE A 137 -7.19 -12.19 10.31
N SER A 138 -6.49 -12.76 9.32
CA SER A 138 -6.71 -12.46 7.90
C SER A 138 -8.09 -12.89 7.41
N LEU A 139 -8.57 -14.07 7.81
CA LEU A 139 -9.94 -14.52 7.53
C LEU A 139 -10.97 -13.65 8.27
N GLY A 140 -10.68 -13.25 9.51
CA GLY A 140 -11.51 -12.30 10.26
C GLY A 140 -11.70 -10.99 9.50
N PHE A 141 -10.62 -10.44 8.93
CA PHE A 141 -10.66 -9.26 8.08
C PHE A 141 -11.51 -9.46 6.82
N ILE A 142 -11.36 -10.61 6.11
CA ILE A 142 -12.21 -10.94 4.96
C ILE A 142 -13.69 -10.97 5.37
N LEU A 143 -14.02 -11.63 6.49
CA LEU A 143 -15.39 -11.72 6.98
C LEU A 143 -15.99 -10.34 7.31
N LEU A 144 -15.20 -9.45 7.95
CA LEU A 144 -15.60 -8.07 8.20
C LEU A 144 -15.90 -7.32 6.91
N CYS A 145 -15.03 -7.45 5.89
CA CYS A 145 -15.24 -6.85 4.57
C CYS A 145 -16.49 -7.38 3.86
N LEU A 146 -16.81 -8.67 4.00
CA LEU A 146 -18.02 -9.28 3.45
C LEU A 146 -19.29 -8.81 4.18
N ARG A 147 -19.19 -8.53 5.48
CA ARG A 147 -20.30 -7.98 6.27
C ARG A 147 -20.55 -6.53 5.87
N GLN A 148 -19.50 -5.71 5.87
CA GLN A 148 -19.52 -4.29 5.56
C GLN A 148 -18.26 -3.95 4.76
N THR A 149 -18.42 -3.58 3.49
CA THR A 149 -17.29 -3.33 2.57
C THR A 149 -16.40 -2.19 3.00
N GLN A 150 -16.93 -1.27 3.81
CA GLN A 150 -16.19 -0.17 4.42
C GLN A 150 -15.08 -0.66 5.36
N TRP A 151 -15.06 -1.89 5.87
CA TRP A 151 -13.92 -2.37 6.68
C TRP A 151 -12.64 -2.56 5.87
N PHE A 152 -12.72 -2.60 4.54
CA PHE A 152 -11.53 -2.73 3.70
C PHE A 152 -10.54 -1.57 3.89
N TYR A 153 -11.10 -0.40 4.18
CA TYR A 153 -10.39 0.80 4.58
C TYR A 153 -9.52 0.65 5.83
N SER A 154 -9.87 -0.29 6.71
CA SER A 154 -9.08 -0.66 7.89
C SER A 154 -7.96 -1.66 7.56
N SER A 155 -7.70 -1.96 6.28
CA SER A 155 -6.58 -2.82 5.86
C SER A 155 -5.23 -2.33 6.38
N PHE A 156 -5.03 -1.02 6.55
CA PHE A 156 -3.79 -0.50 7.16
C PHE A 156 -3.58 -1.02 8.60
N LEU A 157 -4.65 -1.23 9.39
CA LEU A 157 -4.55 -1.82 10.72
C LEU A 157 -4.06 -3.26 10.65
N LEU A 158 -4.50 -4.01 9.63
CA LEU A 158 -4.03 -5.38 9.39
C LEU A 158 -2.52 -5.41 9.15
N PHE A 159 -1.98 -4.43 8.40
CA PHE A 159 -0.53 -4.31 8.18
C PHE A 159 0.23 -3.81 9.42
N ILE A 160 -0.36 -2.92 10.23
CA ILE A 160 0.20 -2.49 11.52
C ILE A 160 0.27 -3.67 12.51
N LEU A 161 -0.66 -4.64 12.42
CA LEU A 161 -0.67 -5.83 13.27
C LEU A 161 0.42 -6.85 12.91
N VAL A 162 1.01 -6.80 11.71
CA VAL A 162 2.01 -7.79 11.28
C VAL A 162 3.22 -7.84 12.21
N PRO A 163 3.87 -6.72 12.58
CA PRO A 163 4.96 -6.73 13.58
C PRO A 163 4.57 -7.32 14.94
N PHE A 164 3.32 -7.16 15.38
CA PHE A 164 2.83 -7.66 16.68
C PHE A 164 2.34 -9.11 16.64
N SER A 165 2.26 -9.71 15.45
CA SER A 165 1.60 -10.99 15.26
C SER A 165 2.22 -12.11 16.11
N ASN A 166 3.54 -12.09 16.31
CA ASN A 166 4.23 -13.08 17.12
C ASN A 166 3.88 -12.94 18.62
N GLU A 167 4.00 -11.72 19.17
CA GLU A 167 3.68 -11.42 20.57
C GLU A 167 2.20 -11.70 20.89
N LEU A 168 1.30 -11.43 19.93
CA LEU A 168 -0.12 -11.72 20.07
C LEU A 168 -0.42 -13.22 19.93
N ALA A 169 0.30 -13.93 19.06
CA ALA A 169 0.11 -15.37 18.87
C ALA A 169 0.50 -16.15 20.13
N GLU A 170 1.55 -15.73 20.85
CA GLU A 170 1.98 -16.36 22.11
C GLU A 170 0.91 -16.33 23.21
N GLN A 171 0.02 -15.32 23.18
CA GLN A 171 -1.06 -15.18 24.15
C GLN A 171 -2.27 -16.08 23.85
N VAL A 172 -2.34 -16.66 22.65
CA VAL A 172 -3.51 -17.42 22.18
C VAL A 172 -3.14 -18.89 21.98
N PRO A 173 -3.75 -19.83 22.73
CA PRO A 173 -3.49 -21.25 22.55
C PRO A 173 -3.80 -21.72 21.11
N LEU A 174 -2.90 -22.54 20.55
CA LEU A 174 -3.00 -23.05 19.18
C LEU A 174 -4.35 -23.71 18.87
N TRP A 175 -4.86 -24.53 19.79
CA TRP A 175 -6.13 -25.24 19.62
C TRP A 175 -7.30 -24.27 19.42
N LEU A 176 -7.29 -23.12 20.11
CA LEU A 176 -8.32 -22.09 19.98
C LEU A 176 -8.22 -21.41 18.61
N SER A 177 -6.99 -21.07 18.18
CA SER A 177 -6.74 -20.48 16.86
C SER A 177 -7.21 -21.38 15.71
N ILE A 178 -7.01 -22.70 15.82
CA ILE A 178 -7.49 -23.68 14.82
C ILE A 178 -9.03 -23.69 14.77
N ILE A 179 -9.70 -23.75 15.92
CA ILE A 179 -11.17 -23.73 15.97
C ILE A 179 -11.71 -22.44 15.35
N VAL A 180 -11.14 -21.29 15.72
CA VAL A 180 -11.53 -19.98 15.18
C VAL A 180 -11.33 -19.93 13.66
N LEU A 181 -10.22 -20.46 13.14
CA LEU A 181 -9.95 -20.53 11.71
C LEU A 181 -11.03 -21.31 10.96
N PHE A 182 -11.40 -22.51 11.44
CA PHE A 182 -12.48 -23.31 10.82
C PHE A 182 -13.84 -22.61 10.87
N VAL A 183 -14.19 -21.99 12.00
CA VAL A 183 -15.43 -21.24 12.14
C VAL A 183 -15.46 -20.07 11.16
N LEU A 184 -14.38 -19.29 11.06
CA LEU A 184 -14.28 -18.17 10.13
C LEU A 184 -14.38 -18.62 8.67
N ALA A 185 -13.69 -19.69 8.29
CA ALA A 185 -13.77 -20.26 6.95
C ALA A 185 -15.21 -20.68 6.59
N ALA A 186 -15.91 -21.37 7.50
CA ALA A 186 -17.29 -21.78 7.29
C ALA A 186 -18.25 -20.57 7.17
N LEU A 187 -18.05 -19.52 7.97
CA LEU A 187 -18.86 -18.30 7.89
C LEU A 187 -18.62 -17.53 6.59
N ILE A 188 -17.38 -17.43 6.14
CA ILE A 188 -17.01 -16.82 4.84
C ILE A 188 -17.66 -17.61 3.71
N TRP A 189 -17.52 -18.94 3.71
CA TRP A 189 -18.13 -19.81 2.70
C TRP A 189 -19.64 -19.57 2.58
N ARG A 190 -20.36 -19.60 3.71
CA ARG A 190 -21.81 -19.33 3.76
C ARG A 190 -22.17 -17.95 3.19
N ARG A 191 -21.37 -16.92 3.50
CA ARG A 191 -21.59 -15.57 2.97
C ARG A 191 -21.31 -15.48 1.47
N CYS A 192 -20.30 -16.19 0.98
CA CYS A 192 -19.93 -16.17 -0.43
C CYS A 192 -21.02 -16.77 -1.34
N LEU A 193 -21.74 -17.78 -0.85
CA LEU A 193 -22.86 -18.41 -1.57
C LEU A 193 -23.97 -17.42 -1.95
N VAL A 194 -24.18 -16.38 -1.13
CA VAL A 194 -25.30 -15.43 -1.28
C VAL A 194 -24.81 -14.00 -1.48
N LEU A 195 -23.59 -13.82 -2.03
CA LEU A 195 -22.99 -12.50 -2.24
C LEU A 195 -23.89 -11.60 -3.14
N PRO A 196 -24.49 -10.51 -2.63
CA PRO A 196 -25.29 -9.61 -3.44
C PRO A 196 -24.42 -8.52 -4.06
N TRP A 197 -24.93 -7.90 -5.13
CA TRP A 197 -24.39 -6.62 -5.58
C TRP A 197 -24.68 -5.52 -4.54
N ARG A 198 -23.72 -4.62 -4.31
CA ARG A 198 -23.84 -3.53 -3.33
C ARG A 198 -23.27 -2.22 -3.88
N VAL A 199 -24.02 -1.13 -3.76
CA VAL A 199 -23.58 0.22 -4.17
C VAL A 199 -22.37 0.67 -3.34
N GLU A 200 -22.34 0.33 -2.05
CA GLU A 200 -21.25 0.66 -1.15
C GLU A 200 -19.95 -0.07 -1.52
N ALA A 201 -20.04 -1.26 -2.11
CA ALA A 201 -18.86 -1.96 -2.62
C ALA A 201 -18.25 -1.20 -3.81
N ARG A 202 -19.10 -0.63 -4.68
CA ARG A 202 -18.67 0.17 -5.82
C ARG A 202 -17.98 1.46 -5.39
N SER A 203 -18.51 2.15 -4.39
CA SER A 203 -17.85 3.36 -3.85
C SER A 203 -16.50 3.03 -3.23
N VAL A 204 -16.41 1.96 -2.44
CA VAL A 204 -15.14 1.48 -1.84
C VAL A 204 -14.13 1.07 -2.91
N TYR A 205 -14.56 0.34 -3.93
CA TYR A 205 -13.69 -0.10 -5.02
C TYR A 205 -13.13 1.08 -5.83
N LEU A 206 -13.98 2.02 -6.25
CA LEU A 206 -13.54 3.19 -7.02
C LEU A 206 -12.66 4.12 -6.17
N ASN A 207 -13.05 4.38 -4.93
CA ASN A 207 -12.26 5.20 -4.02
C ASN A 207 -10.91 4.52 -3.73
N GLY A 208 -10.88 3.22 -3.47
CA GLY A 208 -9.64 2.47 -3.23
C GLY A 208 -8.67 2.54 -4.40
N LEU A 209 -9.16 2.44 -5.66
CA LEU A 209 -8.33 2.59 -6.86
C LEU A 209 -7.73 4.00 -6.98
N GLU A 210 -8.52 5.03 -6.68
CA GLU A 210 -8.10 6.43 -6.85
C GLU A 210 -7.24 6.95 -5.70
N MET A 211 -7.48 6.48 -4.47
CA MET A 211 -6.95 7.07 -3.24
C MET A 211 -5.91 6.18 -2.54
N GLY A 212 -5.59 5.00 -3.09
CA GLY A 212 -4.54 4.11 -2.57
C GLY A 212 -4.91 3.45 -1.24
N TRP A 213 -6.18 3.03 -1.10
CA TRP A 213 -6.68 2.18 -0.02
C TRP A 213 -6.57 2.73 1.41
N PHE A 214 -6.34 4.03 1.57
CA PHE A 214 -6.24 4.67 2.88
C PHE A 214 -7.60 5.25 3.31
N TRP A 215 -8.01 5.01 4.55
CA TRP A 215 -9.23 5.59 5.10
C TRP A 215 -8.96 6.52 6.24
N LEU A 216 -9.69 7.61 6.22
CA LEU A 216 -9.62 8.64 7.21
C LEU A 216 -11.04 9.06 7.58
N PRO A 217 -11.26 9.37 8.86
CA PRO A 217 -12.54 9.91 9.30
C PRO A 217 -12.85 11.18 8.50
N SER A 218 -14.12 11.37 8.15
CA SER A 218 -14.58 12.55 7.42
C SER A 218 -14.59 13.78 8.34
N LEU A 219 -13.43 14.42 8.52
CA LEU A 219 -13.27 15.62 9.35
C LEU A 219 -13.53 16.93 8.56
N GLN A 220 -14.42 16.88 7.56
CA GLN A 220 -14.59 17.89 6.52
C GLN A 220 -15.02 19.29 7.02
N SER A 221 -15.28 19.47 8.31
CA SER A 221 -15.76 20.73 8.90
C SER A 221 -14.74 21.46 9.80
N ILE A 222 -13.52 20.95 9.96
CA ILE A 222 -12.53 21.59 10.86
C ILE A 222 -11.83 22.75 10.14
N ARG A 223 -11.84 23.95 10.77
CA ARG A 223 -11.18 25.17 10.23
C ARG A 223 -9.69 25.00 9.96
N ILE A 224 -9.00 24.18 10.75
CA ILE A 224 -7.57 23.86 10.57
C ILE A 224 -7.38 23.06 9.28
N LEU A 225 -8.25 22.10 9.01
CA LEU A 225 -8.19 21.26 7.82
C LEU A 225 -8.30 22.12 6.55
N THR A 226 -9.30 23.00 6.49
CA THR A 226 -9.49 23.89 5.33
C THR A 226 -8.32 24.86 5.10
N ARG A 227 -7.64 25.31 6.16
CA ARG A 227 -6.39 26.10 6.02
C ARG A 227 -5.25 25.27 5.46
N LEU A 228 -5.07 24.04 5.96
CA LEU A 228 -4.03 23.14 5.50
C LEU A 228 -4.24 22.74 4.03
N GLU A 229 -5.49 22.50 3.62
CA GLU A 229 -5.86 22.19 2.24
C GLU A 229 -5.51 23.34 1.30
N ARG A 230 -5.80 24.58 1.68
CA ARG A 230 -5.42 25.78 0.91
C ARG A 230 -3.91 25.94 0.84
N TYR A 231 -3.19 25.66 1.93
CA TYR A 231 -1.73 25.75 1.97
C TYR A 231 -1.04 24.73 1.05
N LEU A 232 -1.61 23.53 0.93
CA LEU A 232 -1.11 22.44 0.10
C LEU A 232 -1.63 22.45 -1.35
N HIS A 233 -2.57 23.33 -1.71
CA HIS A 233 -3.04 23.45 -3.08
C HIS A 233 -1.89 23.81 -4.04
N PRO A 234 -1.74 23.15 -5.22
CA PRO A 234 -2.65 22.17 -5.84
C PRO A 234 -2.34 20.69 -5.55
N VAL A 235 -1.35 20.36 -4.71
CA VAL A 235 -0.99 18.96 -4.39
C VAL A 235 -2.17 18.21 -3.78
N ASN A 236 -2.90 18.88 -2.88
CA ASN A 236 -4.09 18.32 -2.24
C ASN A 236 -5.28 18.10 -3.20
N PHE A 237 -5.27 18.67 -4.40
CA PHE A 237 -6.41 18.58 -5.33
C PHE A 237 -6.68 17.15 -5.80
N PHE A 238 -5.62 16.38 -6.05
CA PHE A 238 -5.74 15.01 -6.57
C PHE A 238 -6.16 14.00 -5.51
N ILE A 239 -5.69 14.18 -4.28
CA ILE A 239 -5.92 13.27 -3.15
C ILE A 239 -7.04 13.77 -2.22
N GLY A 240 -7.52 15.00 -2.40
CA GLY A 240 -8.60 15.60 -1.63
C GLY A 240 -8.28 15.74 -0.12
N PRO A 241 -9.29 15.83 0.75
CA PRO A 241 -9.11 16.02 2.21
C PRO A 241 -8.37 14.86 2.90
N MET A 242 -8.11 13.76 2.18
CA MET A 242 -7.42 12.60 2.74
C MET A 242 -5.98 12.93 3.12
N LEU A 243 -5.23 13.64 2.28
CA LEU A 243 -3.84 13.97 2.60
C LEU A 243 -3.76 14.86 3.85
N THR A 244 -4.67 15.80 4.01
CA THR A 244 -4.68 16.69 5.17
C THR A 244 -5.06 15.96 6.44
N VAL A 245 -6.01 15.03 6.40
CA VAL A 245 -6.29 14.19 7.57
C VAL A 245 -5.13 13.23 7.85
N LEU A 246 -4.43 12.72 6.84
CA LEU A 246 -3.27 11.82 7.00
C LEU A 246 -2.13 12.53 7.72
N LEU A 247 -1.82 13.76 7.28
CA LEU A 247 -0.81 14.61 7.89
C LEU A 247 -1.10 14.97 9.35
N LEU A 248 -2.38 15.00 9.74
CA LEU A 248 -2.79 15.28 11.12
C LEU A 248 -2.84 14.00 11.97
N LEU A 249 -3.33 12.90 11.40
CA LEU A 249 -3.53 11.64 12.12
C LEU A 249 -2.21 10.91 12.36
N LEU A 250 -1.26 10.94 11.42
CA LEU A 250 0.03 10.24 11.58
C LEU A 250 0.79 10.69 12.84
N PRO A 251 0.99 11.99 13.11
CA PRO A 251 1.63 12.44 14.34
C PRO A 251 0.86 12.04 15.60
N VAL A 252 -0.47 12.18 15.58
CA VAL A 252 -1.33 11.84 16.73
C VAL A 252 -1.26 10.35 17.06
N LEU A 253 -1.33 9.49 16.04
CA LEU A 253 -1.17 8.04 16.23
C LEU A 253 0.23 7.69 16.72
N THR A 254 1.26 8.36 16.19
CA THR A 254 2.65 8.12 16.62
C THR A 254 2.84 8.48 18.09
N ILE A 255 2.32 9.63 18.53
CA ILE A 255 2.37 10.05 19.94
C ILE A 255 1.61 9.06 20.82
N GLY A 256 0.38 8.68 20.43
CA GLY A 256 -0.41 7.72 21.18
C GLY A 256 0.25 6.34 21.29
N LEU A 257 0.79 5.83 20.17
CA LEU A 257 1.54 4.57 20.14
C LEU A 257 2.84 4.67 20.95
N GLY A 258 3.53 5.82 20.93
CA GLY A 258 4.71 6.06 21.75
C GLY A 258 4.41 5.98 23.25
N ILE A 259 3.31 6.61 23.69
CA ILE A 259 2.86 6.53 25.09
C ILE A 259 2.52 5.07 25.46
N VAL A 260 1.72 4.38 24.64
CA VAL A 260 1.35 2.98 24.90
C VAL A 260 2.57 2.08 24.93
N SER A 261 3.53 2.28 24.01
CA SER A 261 4.78 1.52 23.95
C SER A 261 5.61 1.70 25.22
N HIS A 262 5.71 2.94 25.71
CA HIS A 262 6.41 3.27 26.94
C HIS A 262 5.74 2.64 28.17
N GLU A 263 4.42 2.80 28.33
CA GLU A 263 3.67 2.26 29.47
C GLU A 263 3.62 0.73 29.52
N LEU A 264 3.57 0.07 28.37
CA LEU A 264 3.54 -1.40 28.27
C LEU A 264 4.93 -2.03 28.14
N HIS A 265 5.99 -1.21 28.14
CA HIS A 265 7.38 -1.64 27.90
C HIS A 265 7.54 -2.49 26.63
N TRP A 266 6.78 -2.16 25.58
CA TRP A 266 6.91 -2.78 24.27
C TRP A 266 8.05 -2.11 23.51
N ASN A 267 8.94 -2.90 22.90
CA ASN A 267 10.04 -2.38 22.05
C ASN A 267 9.52 -2.10 20.63
N PHE A 268 8.54 -1.21 20.50
CA PHE A 268 7.85 -0.96 19.24
C PHE A 268 8.55 0.13 18.41
N PRO A 269 8.88 -0.11 17.12
CA PRO A 269 9.58 0.85 16.28
C PRO A 269 8.64 1.96 15.74
N VAL A 270 8.04 2.72 16.66
CA VAL A 270 7.06 3.80 16.40
C VAL A 270 7.59 4.81 15.36
N LEU A 271 8.84 5.25 15.53
CA LEU A 271 9.45 6.25 14.66
C LEU A 271 9.71 5.73 13.24
N LEU A 272 10.02 4.44 13.10
CA LEU A 272 10.20 3.79 11.80
C LEU A 272 8.88 3.73 11.04
N LEU A 273 7.77 3.44 11.71
CA LEU A 273 6.45 3.48 11.09
C LEU A 273 6.06 4.88 10.66
N LEU A 274 6.27 5.90 11.52
CA LEU A 274 6.02 7.29 11.14
C LEU A 274 6.83 7.68 9.88
N ALA A 275 8.11 7.30 9.84
CA ALA A 275 8.98 7.57 8.71
C ALA A 275 8.47 6.87 7.43
N GLN A 276 8.14 5.58 7.51
CA GLN A 276 7.59 4.83 6.37
C GLN A 276 6.27 5.40 5.86
N PHE A 277 5.30 5.66 6.75
CA PHE A 277 4.01 6.22 6.35
C PHE A 277 4.15 7.64 5.77
N SER A 278 5.13 8.42 6.22
CA SER A 278 5.46 9.72 5.62
C SER A 278 5.93 9.58 4.16
N VAL A 279 6.79 8.60 3.87
CA VAL A 279 7.23 8.33 2.49
C VAL A 279 6.09 7.77 1.64
N ILE A 280 5.25 6.88 2.19
CA ILE A 280 4.05 6.36 1.51
C ILE A 280 3.08 7.49 1.16
N SER A 281 2.87 8.46 2.07
CA SER A 281 2.03 9.65 1.85
C SER A 281 2.48 10.44 0.61
N CYS A 282 3.80 10.58 0.42
CA CYS A 282 4.36 11.23 -0.78
C CYS A 282 4.05 10.47 -2.07
N SER A 283 4.07 9.13 -2.03
CA SER A 283 3.74 8.31 -3.20
C SER A 283 2.25 8.39 -3.54
N LEU A 284 1.37 8.43 -2.53
CA LEU A 284 -0.08 8.55 -2.71
C LEU A 284 -0.50 9.80 -3.48
N VAL A 285 0.23 10.91 -3.33
CA VAL A 285 0.02 12.13 -4.12
C VAL A 285 0.12 11.84 -5.62
N HIS A 286 1.18 11.16 -6.04
CA HIS A 286 1.41 10.85 -7.45
C HIS A 286 0.55 9.70 -7.94
N TRP A 287 0.22 8.74 -7.07
CA TRP A 287 -0.76 7.71 -7.34
C TRP A 287 -2.10 8.32 -7.75
N SER A 288 -2.64 9.18 -6.89
CA SER A 288 -3.93 9.85 -7.09
C SER A 288 -3.90 10.73 -8.34
N ARG A 289 -2.79 11.44 -8.57
CA ARG A 289 -2.59 12.26 -9.77
C ARG A 289 -2.64 11.45 -11.06
N VAL A 290 -1.95 10.31 -11.12
CA VAL A 290 -1.91 9.46 -12.33
C VAL A 290 -3.27 8.81 -12.59
N GLN A 291 -3.97 8.38 -11.53
CA GLN A 291 -5.32 7.81 -11.65
C GLN A 291 -6.34 8.85 -12.12
N ARG A 292 -6.23 10.10 -11.64
CA ARG A 292 -7.12 11.21 -11.98
C ARG A 292 -6.52 12.15 -13.02
N SER A 293 -6.00 11.60 -14.12
CA SER A 293 -5.34 12.40 -15.17
C SER A 293 -6.23 13.54 -15.71
N ARG A 294 -7.53 13.27 -15.93
CA ARG A 294 -8.54 14.27 -16.35
C ARG A 294 -8.71 15.45 -15.38
N ALA A 295 -8.42 15.24 -14.09
CA ALA A 295 -8.48 16.31 -13.10
C ALA A 295 -7.36 17.36 -13.31
N THR A 296 -6.28 16.99 -14.00
CA THR A 296 -5.22 17.93 -14.41
C THR A 296 -5.74 18.96 -15.40
N GLU A 297 -6.61 18.55 -16.34
CA GLU A 297 -7.23 19.48 -17.30
C GLU A 297 -8.13 20.48 -16.59
N MET A 298 -8.95 20.01 -15.63
CA MET A 298 -9.77 20.90 -14.80
C MET A 298 -8.92 21.89 -13.98
N LEU A 299 -7.78 21.45 -13.46
CA LEU A 299 -6.82 22.32 -12.76
C LEU A 299 -6.29 23.44 -13.64
N LEU A 300 -6.00 23.15 -14.92
CA LEU A 300 -5.50 24.14 -15.88
C LEU A 300 -6.56 25.17 -16.27
N LEU A 301 -7.84 24.78 -16.26
CA LEU A 301 -8.96 25.68 -16.56
C LEU A 301 -9.30 26.64 -15.41
N MET A 302 -8.77 26.40 -14.20
CA MET A 302 -8.99 27.31 -13.07
C MET A 302 -8.27 28.65 -13.30
N PRO A 303 -8.90 29.79 -12.98
CA PRO A 303 -8.33 31.12 -13.17
C PRO A 303 -7.13 31.42 -12.25
N SER A 304 -6.70 30.45 -11.45
CA SER A 304 -5.63 30.60 -10.45
C SER A 304 -4.22 30.41 -11.01
N PHE A 305 -4.08 29.99 -12.27
CA PHE A 305 -2.79 29.65 -12.86
C PHE A 305 -2.56 30.32 -14.21
N ASP A 306 -1.36 30.89 -14.39
CA ASP A 306 -0.89 31.45 -15.66
C ASP A 306 -0.45 30.32 -16.61
N GLY A 307 -1.42 29.51 -17.04
CA GLY A 307 -1.22 28.34 -17.89
C GLY A 307 -0.37 27.23 -17.26
N ARG A 308 0.18 26.37 -18.13
CA ARG A 308 0.90 25.15 -17.71
C ARG A 308 2.15 25.44 -16.87
N ALA A 309 2.92 26.45 -17.24
CA ALA A 309 4.15 26.81 -16.51
C ALA A 309 3.83 27.30 -15.09
N GLY A 310 2.77 28.09 -14.92
CA GLY A 310 2.25 28.53 -13.63
C GLY A 310 1.81 27.35 -12.75
N LEU A 311 1.05 26.41 -13.32
CA LEU A 311 0.59 25.21 -12.60
C LEU A 311 1.75 24.32 -12.15
N VAL A 312 2.73 24.05 -13.02
CA VAL A 312 3.91 23.24 -12.68
C VAL A 312 4.70 23.87 -11.52
N LYS A 313 4.91 25.19 -11.58
CA LYS A 313 5.60 25.94 -10.51
C LYS A 313 4.82 25.90 -9.19
N ALA A 314 3.50 26.03 -9.25
CA ALA A 314 2.64 25.96 -8.07
C ALA A 314 2.64 24.54 -7.46
N PHE A 315 2.55 23.50 -8.30
CA PHE A 315 2.61 22.11 -7.85
C PHE A 315 3.95 21.77 -7.19
N GLY A 316 5.08 22.17 -7.81
CA GLY A 316 6.41 21.97 -7.22
C GLY A 316 6.59 22.68 -5.88
N ARG A 317 6.05 23.90 -5.72
CA ARG A 317 6.01 24.59 -4.41
C ARG A 317 5.14 23.84 -3.40
N GLY A 318 4.00 23.30 -3.82
CA GLY A 318 3.15 22.47 -2.97
C GLY A 318 3.85 21.20 -2.49
N GLN A 319 4.63 20.55 -3.35
CA GLN A 319 5.43 19.37 -2.97
C GLN A 319 6.52 19.73 -1.94
N GLN A 320 7.19 20.87 -2.09
CA GLN A 320 8.15 21.36 -1.10
C GLN A 320 7.48 21.68 0.24
N ARG A 321 6.28 22.28 0.24
CA ARG A 321 5.49 22.51 1.46
C ARG A 321 5.10 21.20 2.15
N LEU A 322 4.68 20.20 1.38
CA LEU A 322 4.36 18.86 1.89
C LEU A 322 5.59 18.21 2.54
N LEU A 323 6.74 18.26 1.85
CA LEU A 323 8.01 17.74 2.35
C LEU A 323 8.40 18.40 3.68
N LEU A 324 8.28 19.73 3.78
CA LEU A 324 8.54 20.46 5.00
C LEU A 324 7.61 20.04 6.14
N LEU A 325 6.31 19.94 5.89
CA LEU A 325 5.33 19.51 6.90
C LEU A 325 5.60 18.09 7.41
N LEU A 326 5.89 17.15 6.51
CA LEU A 326 6.24 15.78 6.89
C LEU A 326 7.53 15.75 7.71
N SER A 327 8.59 16.43 7.25
CA SER A 327 9.86 16.47 7.97
C SER A 327 9.75 17.10 9.36
N LEU A 328 8.95 18.18 9.50
CA LEU A 328 8.67 18.82 10.77
C LEU A 328 7.86 17.88 11.68
N SER A 329 6.89 17.16 11.12
CA SER A 329 6.09 16.20 11.88
C SER A 329 6.93 15.05 12.44
N VAL A 330 7.86 14.52 11.64
CA VAL A 330 8.84 13.50 12.04
C VAL A 330 9.75 14.03 13.12
N LEU A 331 10.27 15.25 12.97
CA LEU A 331 11.12 15.90 13.98
C LEU A 331 10.40 16.04 15.32
N ILE A 332 9.17 16.57 15.32
CA ILE A 332 8.39 16.78 16.55
C ILE A 332 8.06 15.45 17.23
N CYS A 333 7.60 14.45 16.47
CA CYS A 333 7.28 13.14 17.06
C CYS A 333 8.54 12.42 17.55
N SER A 334 9.65 12.51 16.82
CA SER A 334 10.92 11.90 17.23
C SER A 334 11.44 12.55 18.52
N LEU A 335 11.39 13.88 18.63
CA LEU A 335 11.74 14.59 19.86
C LEU A 335 10.87 14.16 21.04
N PHE A 336 9.57 13.98 20.83
CA PHE A 336 8.65 13.56 21.87
C PHE A 336 8.92 12.12 22.35
N VAL A 337 9.09 11.18 21.42
CA VAL A 337 9.33 9.77 21.75
C VAL A 337 10.69 9.59 22.42
N THR A 338 11.77 10.21 21.92
CA THR A 338 13.09 10.10 22.57
C THR A 338 13.13 10.82 23.92
N TRP A 339 12.31 11.86 24.11
CA TRP A 339 12.14 12.48 25.42
C TRP A 339 11.41 11.56 26.41
N LEU A 340 10.38 10.83 25.96
CA LEU A 340 9.69 9.84 26.80
C LEU A 340 10.64 8.74 27.28
N ASP A 341 11.47 8.21 26.38
CA ASP A 341 12.39 7.11 26.70
C ASP A 341 13.63 7.58 27.51
N GLY A 342 13.81 8.89 27.71
CA GLY A 342 14.92 9.46 28.46
C GLY A 342 16.28 9.41 27.75
N ASP A 343 16.34 8.94 26.50
CA ASP A 343 17.57 8.78 25.71
C ASP A 343 17.59 9.70 24.48
N LEU A 344 17.78 11.01 24.75
CA LEU A 344 17.79 12.03 23.70
C LEU A 344 19.13 12.03 22.93
N SER A 345 19.24 11.12 21.97
CA SER A 345 20.40 11.06 21.06
C SER A 345 20.18 11.96 19.82
N LEU A 346 20.84 13.12 19.82
CA LEU A 346 20.90 14.03 18.66
C LEU A 346 21.29 13.36 17.33
N PRO A 347 22.29 12.45 17.24
CA PRO A 347 22.64 11.82 15.98
C PRO A 347 21.53 10.89 15.44
N LEU A 348 20.80 10.20 16.32
CA LEU A 348 19.65 9.38 15.94
C LEU A 348 18.51 10.23 15.39
N LEU A 349 18.20 11.34 16.08
CA LEU A 349 17.18 12.29 15.65
C LEU A 349 17.50 12.87 14.27
N ALA A 350 18.74 13.33 14.08
CA ALA A 350 19.19 13.85 12.79
C ALA A 350 19.10 12.77 11.71
N HIS A 351 19.52 11.54 12.01
CA HIS A 351 19.47 10.43 11.08
C HIS A 351 18.04 10.10 10.63
N ILE A 352 17.08 9.98 11.54
CA ILE A 352 15.66 9.67 11.22
C ILE A 352 15.03 10.79 10.38
N VAL A 353 15.25 12.05 10.75
CA VAL A 353 14.68 13.20 10.03
C VAL A 353 15.30 13.32 8.63
N MET A 354 16.63 13.24 8.52
CA MET A 354 17.32 13.34 7.24
C MET A 354 16.98 12.16 6.32
N SER A 355 16.90 10.94 6.87
CA SER A 355 16.55 9.74 6.11
C SER A 355 15.15 9.82 5.52
N THR A 356 14.18 10.20 6.36
CA THR A 356 12.79 10.39 5.92
C THR A 356 12.69 11.50 4.88
N TYR A 357 13.43 12.60 5.05
CA TYR A 357 13.42 13.72 4.12
C TYR A 357 13.90 13.31 2.74
N TRP A 358 15.07 12.67 2.62
CA TRP A 358 15.59 12.30 1.30
C TRP A 358 14.66 11.31 0.60
N ALA A 359 14.09 10.35 1.34
CA ALA A 359 13.18 9.36 0.78
C ALA A 359 11.89 10.01 0.26
N CYS A 360 11.29 10.91 1.04
CA CYS A 360 10.14 11.71 0.61
C CYS A 360 10.45 12.57 -0.62
N ALA A 361 11.59 13.27 -0.62
CA ALA A 361 12.01 14.12 -1.75
C ALA A 361 12.21 13.31 -3.03
N LEU A 362 12.85 12.15 -2.92
CA LEU A 362 13.12 11.25 -4.03
C LEU A 362 11.81 10.65 -4.58
N VAL A 363 10.88 10.22 -3.73
CA VAL A 363 9.55 9.73 -4.14
C VAL A 363 8.74 10.82 -4.84
N LEU A 364 8.71 12.05 -4.31
CA LEU A 364 8.03 13.18 -4.95
C LEU A 364 8.68 13.54 -6.30
N GLY A 365 10.01 13.50 -6.38
CA GLY A 365 10.75 13.79 -7.61
C GLY A 365 10.54 12.76 -8.70
N LEU A 366 10.72 11.47 -8.39
CA LEU A 366 10.45 10.37 -9.32
C LEU A 366 8.96 10.28 -9.68
N GLY A 367 8.08 10.55 -8.71
CA GLY A 367 6.63 10.59 -8.91
C GLY A 367 6.23 11.60 -9.99
N CYS A 368 6.92 12.74 -10.09
CA CYS A 368 6.68 13.72 -11.17
C CYS A 368 6.83 13.14 -12.58
N LEU A 369 7.71 12.14 -12.76
CA LEU A 369 8.00 11.50 -14.05
C LEU A 369 7.01 10.39 -14.42
N CYS A 370 6.24 9.91 -13.44
CA CYS A 370 5.34 8.77 -13.62
C CYS A 370 4.10 9.16 -14.42
N ARG A 371 3.82 8.44 -15.51
CA ARG A 371 2.59 8.58 -16.32
C ARG A 371 1.65 7.38 -16.16
N ARG A 372 2.16 6.26 -15.68
CA ARG A 372 1.40 5.02 -15.46
C ARG A 372 1.45 4.62 -14.00
N VAL A 373 0.38 3.97 -13.54
CA VAL A 373 0.25 3.51 -12.15
C VAL A 373 1.40 2.57 -11.76
N LEU A 374 1.81 1.68 -12.68
CA LEU A 374 2.97 0.79 -12.47
C LEU A 374 4.27 1.55 -12.22
N GLN A 375 4.47 2.73 -12.82
CA GLN A 375 5.67 3.53 -12.57
C GLN A 375 5.63 4.15 -11.17
N VAL A 376 4.45 4.54 -10.69
CA VAL A 376 4.27 4.98 -9.30
C VAL A 376 4.45 3.80 -8.33
N SER A 377 3.97 2.60 -8.67
CA SER A 377 4.27 1.40 -7.87
C SER A 377 5.77 1.15 -7.76
N LEU A 378 6.55 1.39 -8.83
CA LEU A 378 8.00 1.25 -8.81
C LEU A 378 8.67 2.26 -7.86
N THR A 379 8.12 3.47 -7.68
CA THR A 379 8.67 4.42 -6.70
C THR A 379 8.51 3.95 -5.26
N MET A 380 7.60 3.00 -4.98
CA MET A 380 7.52 2.36 -3.66
C MET A 380 8.76 1.51 -3.32
N LEU A 381 9.61 1.14 -4.28
CA LEU A 381 10.92 0.54 -3.97
C LEU A 381 11.80 1.47 -3.12
N VAL A 382 11.58 2.79 -3.21
CA VAL A 382 12.26 3.77 -2.36
C VAL A 382 11.82 3.62 -0.89
N VAL A 383 10.56 3.25 -0.63
CA VAL A 383 10.08 2.95 0.73
C VAL A 383 10.82 1.74 1.30
N LEU A 384 11.01 0.69 0.49
CA LEU A 384 11.78 -0.49 0.89
C LEU A 384 13.25 -0.13 1.14
N GLY A 385 13.89 0.59 0.22
CA GLY A 385 15.28 1.04 0.36
C GLY A 385 15.47 1.92 1.59
N HIS A 386 14.55 2.85 1.84
CA HIS A 386 14.52 3.67 3.05
C HIS A 386 14.37 2.82 4.32
N SER A 387 13.45 1.85 4.31
CA SER A 387 13.27 0.94 5.46
C SER A 387 14.54 0.17 5.77
N LEU A 388 15.19 -0.40 4.75
CA LEU A 388 16.47 -1.11 4.92
C LEU A 388 17.56 -0.18 5.42
N TRP A 389 17.65 1.04 4.87
CA TRP A 389 18.62 2.05 5.27
C TRP A 389 18.50 2.40 6.76
N VAL A 390 17.27 2.67 7.22
CA VAL A 390 17.01 2.97 8.63
C VAL A 390 17.26 1.73 9.51
N SER A 391 16.72 0.57 9.16
CA SER A 391 16.91 -0.65 9.97
C SER A 391 18.38 -1.04 10.13
N ILE A 392 19.17 -1.03 9.06
CA ILE A 392 20.60 -1.39 9.11
C ILE A 392 21.39 -0.34 9.92
N SER A 393 21.07 0.95 9.76
CA SER A 393 21.73 2.00 10.53
C SER A 393 21.45 1.92 12.03
N LEU A 394 20.24 1.50 12.43
CA LEU A 394 19.88 1.29 13.84
C LEU A 394 20.61 0.08 14.41
N ALA A 395 20.73 -1.00 13.64
CA ALA A 395 21.53 -2.16 14.04
C ALA A 395 23.02 -1.79 14.19
N ALA A 396 23.56 -0.97 13.30
CA ALA A 396 24.93 -0.47 13.40
C ALA A 396 25.13 0.42 14.63
N LEU A 397 24.16 1.27 15.00
CA LEU A 397 24.22 2.05 16.23
C LEU A 397 24.31 1.14 17.47
N GLN A 398 23.56 0.02 17.49
CA GLN A 398 23.60 -0.93 18.61
C GLN A 398 24.93 -1.68 18.72
N HIS A 399 25.57 -2.00 17.60
CA HIS A 399 26.82 -2.79 17.60
C HIS A 399 28.11 -1.95 17.63
N GLU A 400 28.17 -0.85 16.87
CA GLU A 400 29.37 -0.04 16.65
C GLU A 400 29.33 1.31 17.39
N GLY A 401 28.17 1.70 17.93
CA GLY A 401 28.00 2.94 18.70
C GLY A 401 28.12 4.24 17.91
N SER A 402 28.26 4.19 16.58
CA SER A 402 28.46 5.38 15.75
C SER A 402 27.53 5.44 14.52
N LEU A 403 26.94 6.60 14.27
CA LEU A 403 26.05 6.89 13.12
C LEU A 403 26.71 7.81 12.08
N LEU A 404 28.02 8.08 12.20
CA LEU A 404 28.69 9.11 11.40
C LEU A 404 28.68 8.78 9.89
N TYR A 405 28.96 7.54 9.51
CA TYR A 405 28.92 7.12 8.11
C TYR A 405 27.51 7.18 7.53
N TRP A 406 26.51 6.82 8.33
CA TRP A 406 25.10 6.86 7.94
C TRP A 406 24.58 8.28 7.76
N SER A 407 25.00 9.22 8.61
CA SER A 407 24.63 10.63 8.50
C SER A 407 25.31 11.31 7.29
N LEU A 408 26.56 10.96 6.97
CA LEU A 408 27.20 11.37 5.73
C LEU A 408 26.47 10.81 4.50
N GLY A 409 26.09 9.54 4.54
CA GLY A 409 25.27 8.92 3.49
C GLY A 409 23.93 9.64 3.31
N ASN A 410 23.25 10.00 4.40
CA ASN A 410 22.03 10.81 4.34
C ASN A 410 22.28 12.17 3.69
N LEU A 411 23.40 12.84 3.96
CA LEU A 411 23.71 14.13 3.36
C LEU A 411 23.84 14.04 1.83
N VAL A 412 24.49 12.99 1.33
CA VAL A 412 24.55 12.71 -0.11
C VAL A 412 23.16 12.43 -0.67
N LEU A 413 22.37 11.58 -0.01
CA LEU A 413 21.03 11.22 -0.46
C LEU A 413 20.06 12.41 -0.42
N LEU A 414 20.21 13.33 0.54
CA LEU A 414 19.45 14.58 0.61
C LEU A 414 19.69 15.44 -0.63
N ILE A 415 20.95 15.61 -1.03
CA ILE A 415 21.32 16.37 -2.23
C ILE A 415 20.70 15.71 -3.47
N LEU A 416 20.84 14.38 -3.60
CA LEU A 416 20.27 13.62 -4.71
C LEU A 416 18.74 13.71 -4.74
N GLY A 417 18.07 13.60 -3.59
CA GLY A 417 16.62 13.73 -3.45
C GLY A 417 16.12 15.11 -3.86
N GLN A 418 16.83 16.18 -3.48
CA GLN A 418 16.47 17.54 -3.89
C GLN A 418 16.71 17.78 -5.39
N ILE A 419 17.81 17.28 -5.95
CA ILE A 419 18.06 17.32 -7.40
C ILE A 419 16.93 16.59 -8.13
N ALA A 420 16.55 15.39 -7.68
CA ALA A 420 15.46 14.61 -8.25
C ALA A 420 14.12 15.36 -8.18
N LEU A 421 13.82 16.04 -7.07
CA LEU A 421 12.59 16.83 -6.91
C LEU A 421 12.55 18.05 -7.84
N ILE A 422 13.64 18.82 -7.91
CA ILE A 422 13.74 19.99 -8.78
C ILE A 422 13.69 19.56 -10.26
N TRP A 423 14.44 18.55 -10.64
CA TRP A 423 14.46 18.05 -12.01
C TRP A 423 13.13 17.40 -12.41
N GLY A 424 12.58 16.55 -11.54
CA GLY A 424 11.29 15.88 -11.75
C GLY A 424 10.15 16.88 -11.93
N SER A 425 10.09 17.92 -11.10
CA SER A 425 9.04 18.96 -11.22
C SER A 425 9.07 19.66 -12.59
N LYS A 426 10.24 19.87 -13.20
CA LYS A 426 10.36 20.46 -14.56
C LYS A 426 9.84 19.54 -15.66
N LYS A 427 9.85 18.23 -15.43
CA LYS A 427 9.37 17.20 -16.37
C LYS A 427 7.87 16.88 -16.20
N LEU A 428 7.22 17.45 -15.20
CA LEU A 428 5.81 17.25 -14.90
C LEU A 428 4.89 17.63 -16.08
N TRP A 429 3.98 16.72 -16.42
CA TRP A 429 2.99 16.83 -17.51
C TRP A 429 3.57 17.13 -18.91
N GLN A 430 4.84 16.80 -19.16
CA GLN A 430 5.41 16.88 -20.51
C GLN A 430 4.74 15.85 -21.41
N GLY A 431 3.94 16.30 -22.37
CA GLY A 431 3.26 15.45 -23.35
C GLY A 431 1.92 14.86 -22.92
N ASP A 432 1.45 15.15 -21.69
CA ASP A 432 0.15 14.66 -21.20
C ASP A 432 -1.01 15.62 -21.52
N ILE A 433 -0.70 16.87 -21.87
CA ILE A 433 -1.68 17.90 -22.26
C ILE A 433 -1.48 18.14 -23.75
N THR A 434 -2.26 17.46 -24.59
CA THR A 434 -2.30 17.70 -26.04
C THR A 434 -3.40 18.71 -26.34
N GLY A 435 -3.04 19.92 -26.79
CA GLY A 435 -4.03 20.91 -27.24
C GLY A 435 -3.83 22.35 -26.78
N LEU A 436 -2.66 22.73 -26.27
CA LEU A 436 -2.25 24.13 -26.08
C LEU A 436 -0.88 24.36 -26.70
#